data_AF-A0AAD7YFG2-F1
#
_entry.id   AF-A0AAD7YFG2-F1
#
_cell.length_a   1.000
_cell.length_b   1.000
_cell.length_c   1.000
_cell.angle_alpha   90.00
_cell.angle_beta   90.00
_cell.angle_gamma   90.00
#
_symmetry.space_group_name_H-M   'P 1'
#
loop_
_entity.id
_entity.type
_entity.pdbx_description
1 polymer ?
#
loop_
_entity_poly.entity_id
_entity_poly.type
_entity_poly.pdbx_seq_one_letter_code
_entity_poly.pdbx_strand_id
1 'polypeptide(L)'
;MCDNENFARKLRQILTLSIGNVVKPLQDNLEDIMTIRNLKLCPVRPDKSNRALRIEEINNGFKESGSEEENSGEQPRASVEAGPSQIRETPAQSTDNDDMIPIGKGHAKVLSKVLTSIKWMSYTKATRTLLEAIFPRRVLATHSLSGKQSPAFMDRPAKKILNPKLVDDIVNTVSTKCVVSKNLVRKCITVKCADEAKTCRQQKRALNDKIPL
;
A
#
# COMPACT_ATOMS: atom_id res chain seq x y z
N MET A 1 77.66 11.69 -2.58
CA MET A 1 76.76 10.61 -2.15
C MET A 1 75.90 11.18 -1.03
N CYS A 2 74.77 11.79 -1.40
CA CYS A 2 73.99 12.65 -0.51
C CYS A 2 72.49 12.46 -0.79
N ASP A 3 71.73 12.35 0.30
CA ASP A 3 70.37 12.87 0.49
C ASP A 3 69.15 12.20 -0.15
N ASN A 4 68.97 10.88 0.01
CA ASN A 4 67.66 10.25 -0.25
C ASN A 4 66.85 9.85 1.00
N GLU A 5 67.46 9.75 2.18
CA GLU A 5 66.71 9.43 3.42
C GLU A 5 66.07 10.66 4.08
N ASN A 6 66.65 11.86 3.90
CA ASN A 6 66.10 13.09 4.49
C ASN A 6 64.84 13.57 3.76
N PHE A 7 64.71 13.33 2.45
CA PHE A 7 63.53 13.70 1.67
C PHE A 7 62.30 12.86 2.07
N ALA A 8 62.50 11.56 2.32
CA ALA A 8 61.44 10.65 2.76
C ALA A 8 60.96 10.91 4.20
N ARG A 9 61.80 11.50 5.07
CA ARG A 9 61.37 11.96 6.41
C ARG A 9 60.60 13.28 6.34
N LYS A 10 61.03 14.21 5.46
CA LYS A 10 60.37 15.51 5.29
C LYS A 10 58.98 15.40 4.66
N LEU A 11 58.79 14.47 3.72
CA LEU A 11 57.46 14.17 3.15
C LEU A 11 56.50 13.50 4.15
N ARG A 12 57.00 12.66 5.08
CA ARG A 12 56.17 12.09 6.15
C ARG A 12 55.75 13.12 7.19
N GLN A 13 56.60 14.10 7.50
CA GLN A 13 56.29 15.14 8.48
C GLN A 13 55.34 16.22 7.93
N ILE A 14 55.33 16.46 6.62
CA ILE A 14 54.37 17.37 5.96
C ILE A 14 52.96 16.74 5.87
N LEU A 15 52.86 15.42 5.65
CA LEU A 15 51.54 14.75 5.56
C LEU A 15 50.80 14.63 6.91
N THR A 16 51.50 14.65 8.05
CA THR A 16 50.86 14.57 9.38
C THR A 16 50.43 15.91 9.97
N LEU A 17 50.84 17.05 9.40
CA LEU A 17 50.52 18.37 9.95
C LEU A 17 49.30 19.05 9.29
N SER A 18 48.65 18.41 8.30
CA SER A 18 47.48 18.98 7.62
C SER A 18 46.19 18.18 7.79
N ILE A 19 46.17 17.11 8.60
CA ILE A 19 44.94 16.44 9.01
C ILE A 19 44.78 16.67 10.51
N GLY A 20 44.37 17.90 10.83
CA GLY A 20 43.77 18.20 12.12
C GLY A 20 42.56 17.29 12.31
N ASN A 21 42.68 16.45 13.33
CA ASN A 21 41.62 15.75 14.05
C ASN A 21 40.25 16.45 13.98
N VAL A 22 39.27 15.84 13.31
CA VAL A 22 37.89 15.73 13.83
C VAL A 22 37.27 14.43 13.29
N VAL A 23 37.71 13.29 13.81
CA VAL A 23 36.96 12.04 13.71
C VAL A 23 36.82 11.44 15.10
N LYS A 24 35.60 11.64 15.64
CA LYS A 24 34.90 10.90 16.73
C LYS A 24 35.43 11.19 18.15
N PRO A 25 34.65 10.99 19.25
CA PRO A 25 33.38 10.26 19.39
C PRO A 25 32.30 10.96 20.27
N LEU A 26 31.05 10.52 20.18
CA LEU A 26 29.93 10.58 21.17
C LEU A 26 28.66 10.28 20.33
N GLN A 27 28.02 9.11 20.33
CA GLN A 27 27.48 8.36 21.48
C GLN A 27 26.62 9.26 22.37
N ASP A 28 25.46 9.64 21.82
CA ASP A 28 24.18 10.04 22.43
C ASP A 28 23.27 10.30 21.21
N ASN A 29 22.27 9.51 20.80
CA ASN A 29 21.11 9.00 21.52
C ASN A 29 20.70 7.65 20.93
N LEU A 30 21.16 6.54 21.51
CA LEU A 30 20.60 5.22 21.19
C LEU A 30 19.27 4.98 21.94
N GLU A 31 18.93 5.79 22.95
CA GLU A 31 17.65 5.72 23.67
C GLU A 31 16.47 6.34 22.89
N ASP A 32 16.70 7.28 21.98
CA ASP A 32 15.63 7.83 21.13
C ASP A 32 15.26 6.90 19.97
N ILE A 33 16.21 6.09 19.49
CA ILE A 33 15.94 5.05 18.47
C ILE A 33 15.35 3.79 19.14
N MET A 34 15.50 3.62 20.46
CA MET A 34 14.86 2.52 21.20
C MET A 34 13.48 2.88 21.76
N THR A 35 13.19 4.15 22.07
CA THR A 35 11.85 4.55 22.52
C THR A 35 10.79 4.55 21.40
N ILE A 36 11.16 4.82 20.14
CA ILE A 36 10.21 4.67 19.01
C ILE A 36 9.83 3.19 18.77
N ARG A 37 10.61 2.23 19.29
CA ARG A 37 10.26 0.80 19.24
C ARG A 37 9.15 0.39 20.21
N ASN A 38 8.63 1.31 21.04
CA ASN A 38 7.52 1.05 21.97
C ASN A 38 6.12 1.36 21.44
N LEU A 39 5.96 1.73 20.16
CA LEU A 39 4.66 1.58 19.50
C LEU A 39 4.44 0.11 19.15
N LYS A 40 3.94 -0.66 20.12
CA LYS A 40 3.25 -1.95 19.98
C LYS A 40 3.70 -2.71 18.72
N LEU A 41 4.95 -3.18 18.75
CA LEU A 41 5.45 -4.18 17.81
C LEU A 41 4.43 -5.31 17.79
N CYS A 42 3.62 -5.38 16.74
CA CYS A 42 2.79 -6.54 16.49
C CYS A 42 3.78 -7.71 16.39
N PRO A 43 3.67 -8.75 17.24
CA PRO A 43 4.64 -9.82 17.23
C PRO A 43 4.71 -10.42 15.83
N VAL A 44 5.82 -10.15 15.13
CA VAL A 44 6.17 -10.81 13.88
C VAL A 44 6.47 -12.25 14.26
N ARG A 45 5.47 -13.14 14.11
CA ARG A 45 5.71 -14.57 14.25
C ARG A 45 6.73 -14.95 13.18
N PRO A 46 7.88 -15.55 13.54
CA PRO A 46 8.79 -16.10 12.56
C PRO A 46 8.09 -17.31 11.93
N ASP A 47 7.62 -17.15 10.69
CA ASP A 47 7.09 -18.26 9.89
C ASP A 47 8.25 -19.16 9.46
N LYS A 48 8.58 -20.11 10.34
CA LYS A 48 9.43 -21.25 10.00
C LYS A 48 8.57 -22.27 9.26
N SER A 49 8.47 -22.18 7.93
CA SER A 49 8.39 -23.38 7.07
C SER A 49 8.49 -23.02 5.59
N ASN A 50 9.66 -23.21 5.00
CA ASN A 50 9.73 -23.55 3.58
C ASN A 50 9.82 -25.08 3.50
N ARG A 51 8.74 -25.74 3.08
CA ARG A 51 8.70 -26.81 2.05
C ARG A 51 7.39 -27.61 2.17
N ALA A 52 6.61 -27.58 1.09
CA ALA A 52 5.46 -28.44 0.78
C ALA A 52 4.23 -28.36 1.71
N LEU A 53 3.10 -27.88 1.16
CA LEU A 53 1.69 -28.26 1.39
C LEU A 53 0.85 -27.28 0.55
N ARG A 54 0.45 -27.67 -0.66
CA ARG A 54 -0.88 -28.23 -1.01
C ARG A 54 -2.03 -27.31 -0.59
N ILE A 55 -2.73 -26.88 -1.63
CA ILE A 55 -3.99 -26.14 -1.67
C ILE A 55 -4.98 -26.76 -0.68
N GLU A 56 -5.34 -26.02 0.37
CA GLU A 56 -6.68 -25.89 0.97
C GLU A 56 -6.56 -25.08 2.27
N GLU A 57 -6.93 -23.80 2.21
CA GLU A 57 -7.48 -23.00 3.33
C GLU A 57 -7.50 -21.51 2.92
N ILE A 58 -8.34 -21.18 1.95
CA ILE A 58 -8.86 -19.81 1.79
C ILE A 58 -10.36 -19.93 1.53
N ASN A 59 -11.08 -20.48 2.49
CA ASN A 59 -12.52 -20.29 2.61
C ASN A 59 -12.77 -19.75 4.01
N ASN A 60 -12.81 -18.42 4.12
CA ASN A 60 -13.66 -17.83 5.14
C ASN A 60 -14.28 -16.55 4.62
N GLY A 61 -15.61 -16.57 4.60
CA GLY A 61 -16.51 -15.70 3.86
C GLY A 61 -16.39 -14.24 4.23
N PHE A 62 -16.36 -13.42 3.19
CA PHE A 62 -16.68 -12.00 3.28
C PHE A 62 -18.13 -11.87 2.81
N LYS A 63 -19.05 -11.66 3.76
CA LYS A 63 -20.44 -11.33 3.48
C LYS A 63 -20.48 -9.98 2.77
N GLU A 64 -21.08 -9.99 1.58
CA GLU A 64 -21.41 -8.82 0.78
C GLU A 64 -22.71 -8.23 1.33
N SER A 65 -22.63 -7.06 1.97
CA SER A 65 -23.81 -6.27 2.31
C SER A 65 -24.16 -5.45 1.07
N GLY A 66 -25.20 -5.91 0.36
CA GLY A 66 -25.83 -5.16 -0.72
C GLY A 66 -26.53 -3.92 -0.20
N SER A 67 -26.32 -2.80 -0.88
CA SER A 67 -27.21 -1.66 -0.88
C SER A 67 -28.19 -1.83 -2.03
N GLU A 68 -29.47 -2.00 -1.71
CA GLU A 68 -30.57 -1.90 -2.66
C GLU A 68 -31.04 -0.43 -2.69
N GLU A 69 -30.94 0.19 -3.87
CA GLU A 69 -31.71 1.37 -4.28
C GLU A 69 -32.97 0.86 -4.99
N GLU A 70 -34.16 1.33 -4.61
CA GLU A 70 -35.36 1.59 -5.44
C GLU A 70 -36.36 2.35 -4.54
N ASN A 71 -37.33 3.16 -4.97
CA ASN A 71 -37.61 4.04 -6.11
C ASN A 71 -38.98 4.70 -5.77
N SER A 72 -39.27 5.85 -6.37
CA SER A 72 -40.59 6.38 -6.72
C SER A 72 -41.63 6.71 -5.63
N GLY A 73 -41.81 8.01 -5.40
CA GLY A 73 -43.02 8.73 -5.82
C GLY A 73 -44.21 8.77 -4.87
N GLU A 74 -44.48 9.93 -4.25
CA GLU A 74 -45.84 10.43 -4.05
C GLU A 74 -45.89 11.93 -3.70
N GLN A 75 -46.73 12.69 -4.42
CA GLN A 75 -47.22 14.02 -4.05
C GLN A 75 -48.63 13.83 -3.45
N PRO A 76 -49.02 14.60 -2.40
CA PRO A 76 -49.88 15.74 -2.69
C PRO A 76 -49.66 17.00 -1.81
N ARG A 77 -50.13 18.13 -2.37
CA ARG A 77 -50.25 19.48 -1.78
C ARG A 77 -50.95 19.50 -0.42
N ALA A 78 -50.45 20.35 0.48
CA ALA A 78 -51.28 21.22 1.33
C ALA A 78 -50.48 22.46 1.78
N SER A 79 -51.13 23.62 1.69
CA SER A 79 -50.66 24.94 2.13
C SER A 79 -50.75 25.12 3.65
N VAL A 80 -49.84 25.86 4.27
CA VAL A 80 -50.12 26.86 5.33
C VAL A 80 -48.91 27.76 5.62
N GLU A 81 -49.21 29.02 5.94
CA GLU A 81 -48.32 30.17 6.16
C GLU A 81 -47.59 30.23 7.52
N ALA A 82 -46.59 31.11 7.55
CA ALA A 82 -46.19 32.04 8.63
C ALA A 82 -45.26 31.60 9.77
N GLY A 83 -44.14 32.35 9.90
CA GLY A 83 -43.44 32.63 11.18
C GLY A 83 -41.92 32.45 11.16
N PRO A 84 -41.09 33.51 11.37
CA PRO A 84 -39.65 33.38 11.48
C PRO A 84 -39.24 33.17 12.95
N SER A 85 -38.61 32.05 13.26
CA SER A 85 -37.97 31.83 14.57
C SER A 85 -36.56 31.31 14.42
N GLN A 86 -35.67 32.03 15.09
CA GLN A 86 -34.21 31.97 15.06
C GLN A 86 -33.67 30.57 15.37
N ILE A 87 -32.92 30.00 14.42
CA ILE A 87 -32.10 28.82 14.67
C ILE A 87 -30.72 29.33 15.08
N ARG A 88 -30.33 29.02 16.32
CA ARG A 88 -28.95 29.16 16.79
C ARG A 88 -28.07 28.23 15.96
N GLU A 89 -27.19 28.81 15.16
CA GLU A 89 -26.17 28.07 14.43
C GLU A 89 -25.16 27.47 15.43
N THR A 90 -25.33 26.20 15.74
CA THR A 90 -24.21 25.36 16.16
C THR A 90 -23.58 24.78 14.90
N PRO A 91 -22.34 25.13 14.52
CA PRO A 91 -21.65 24.45 13.44
C PRO A 91 -21.17 23.09 13.96
N ALA A 92 -22.07 22.10 14.00
CA ALA A 92 -21.64 20.72 13.93
C ALA A 92 -21.24 20.47 12.47
N GLN A 93 -19.99 20.84 12.16
CA GLN A 93 -19.31 20.47 10.93
C GLN A 93 -19.25 18.93 10.88
N SER A 94 -20.28 18.30 10.33
CA SER A 94 -20.14 17.01 9.69
C SER A 94 -19.38 17.25 8.38
N THR A 95 -18.07 17.52 8.50
CA THR A 95 -17.16 17.41 7.37
C THR A 95 -17.09 15.94 7.05
N ASP A 96 -17.91 15.52 6.09
CA ASP A 96 -17.75 14.26 5.42
C ASP A 96 -16.41 14.36 4.66
N ASN A 97 -15.31 14.12 5.39
CA ASN A 97 -13.94 14.37 4.95
C ASN A 97 -13.60 13.37 3.84
N ASP A 98 -13.98 13.72 2.61
CA ASP A 98 -13.58 13.06 1.37
C ASP A 98 -12.17 13.53 0.95
N ASP A 99 -11.33 13.79 1.95
CA ASP A 99 -9.96 14.25 1.76
C ASP A 99 -9.13 13.16 1.13
N MET A 100 -8.54 13.47 -0.02
CA MET A 100 -7.62 12.60 -0.74
C MET A 100 -6.21 12.76 -0.17
N ILE A 101 -5.74 11.73 0.51
CA ILE A 101 -4.43 11.70 1.18
C ILE A 101 -3.38 11.06 0.26
N PRO A 102 -2.25 11.74 0.00
CA PRO A 102 -1.14 11.14 -0.76
C PRO A 102 -0.44 10.04 0.05
N ILE A 103 -0.04 8.96 -0.62
CA ILE A 103 0.74 7.86 -0.03
C ILE A 103 2.13 7.76 -0.64
N GLY A 104 3.09 7.22 0.11
CA GLY A 104 4.47 7.04 -0.35
C GLY A 104 5.13 8.36 -0.76
N LYS A 105 5.61 8.44 -2.01
CA LYS A 105 6.19 9.65 -2.61
C LYS A 105 5.14 10.62 -3.18
N GLY A 106 3.85 10.31 -3.03
CA GLY A 106 2.73 11.18 -3.40
C GLY A 106 2.19 10.98 -4.82
N HIS A 107 2.57 9.92 -5.54
CA HIS A 107 1.97 9.62 -6.85
C HIS A 107 0.60 8.99 -6.70
N ALA A 108 0.41 8.15 -5.69
CA ALA A 108 -0.88 7.58 -5.35
C ALA A 108 -1.60 8.43 -4.29
N LYS A 109 -2.90 8.64 -4.50
CA LYS A 109 -3.80 9.33 -3.57
C LYS A 109 -4.94 8.39 -3.18
N VAL A 110 -5.30 8.39 -1.91
CA VAL A 110 -6.30 7.49 -1.33
C VAL A 110 -7.17 8.26 -0.38
N LEU A 111 -8.45 7.91 -0.32
CA LEU A 111 -9.39 8.55 0.57
C LEU A 111 -9.01 8.37 2.05
N SER A 112 -9.15 9.42 2.85
CA SER A 112 -8.87 9.41 4.28
C SER A 112 -9.59 8.28 5.04
N LYS A 113 -10.86 8.05 4.69
CA LYS A 113 -11.70 6.98 5.24
C LYS A 113 -11.08 5.59 5.01
N VAL A 114 -10.56 5.34 3.81
CA VAL A 114 -9.92 4.06 3.47
C VAL A 114 -8.65 3.87 4.30
N LEU A 115 -7.79 4.87 4.40
CA LEU A 115 -6.54 4.75 5.16
C LEU A 115 -6.76 4.45 6.65
N THR A 116 -7.79 5.06 7.24
CA THR A 116 -8.18 4.84 8.64
C THR A 116 -8.76 3.45 8.86
N SER A 117 -9.48 2.89 7.86
CA SER A 117 -10.08 1.55 7.93
C SER A 117 -9.06 0.39 7.84
N ILE A 118 -7.84 0.66 7.36
CA ILE A 118 -6.87 -0.39 7.08
C ILE A 118 -6.31 -1.01 8.36
N LYS A 119 -6.38 -2.35 8.44
CA LYS A 119 -5.73 -3.14 9.49
C LYS A 119 -4.24 -3.34 9.19
N TRP A 120 -3.41 -2.42 9.66
CA TRP A 120 -1.94 -2.45 9.48
C TRP A 120 -1.24 -3.62 10.19
N MET A 121 -1.93 -4.39 11.03
CA MET A 121 -1.39 -5.62 11.63
C MET A 121 -1.10 -6.72 10.60
N SER A 122 -1.75 -6.68 9.44
CA SER A 122 -1.60 -7.69 8.39
C SER A 122 -1.24 -7.03 7.07
N TYR A 123 0.00 -7.24 6.62
CA TYR A 123 0.46 -6.70 5.35
C TYR A 123 -0.38 -7.19 4.16
N THR A 124 -0.92 -8.41 4.22
CA THR A 124 -1.75 -8.97 3.13
C THR A 124 -3.09 -8.24 3.00
N LYS A 125 -3.77 -8.01 4.13
CA LYS A 125 -5.03 -7.26 4.16
C LYS A 125 -4.80 -5.81 3.79
N ALA A 126 -3.79 -5.17 4.40
CA ALA A 126 -3.44 -3.78 4.09
C ALA A 126 -3.11 -3.57 2.61
N THR A 127 -2.29 -4.45 2.01
CA THR A 127 -1.93 -4.36 0.58
C THR A 127 -3.16 -4.52 -0.31
N ARG A 128 -4.03 -5.50 -0.02
CA ARG A 128 -5.22 -5.77 -0.84
C ARG A 128 -6.22 -4.61 -0.79
N THR A 129 -6.51 -4.08 0.39
CA THR A 129 -7.41 -2.91 0.54
C THR A 129 -6.84 -1.69 -0.18
N LEU A 130 -5.53 -1.46 -0.08
CA LEU A 130 -4.88 -0.33 -0.75
C LEU A 130 -4.90 -0.46 -2.27
N LEU A 131 -4.69 -1.68 -2.80
CA LEU A 131 -4.81 -1.95 -4.24
C LEU A 131 -6.21 -1.70 -4.77
N GLU A 132 -7.25 -2.10 -4.04
CA GLU A 132 -8.64 -1.90 -4.44
C GLU A 132 -9.05 -0.42 -4.44
N ALA A 133 -8.46 0.38 -3.55
CA ALA A 133 -8.71 1.81 -3.51
C ALA A 133 -7.99 2.60 -4.61
N ILE A 134 -6.80 2.15 -5.03
CA ILE A 134 -5.96 2.87 -6.02
C ILE A 134 -6.26 2.40 -7.45
N PHE A 135 -6.52 1.10 -7.63
CA PHE A 135 -6.73 0.53 -8.94
C PHE A 135 -8.14 -0.05 -9.04
N PRO A 136 -8.89 0.28 -10.11
CA PRO A 136 -10.18 -0.37 -10.33
C PRO A 136 -9.97 -1.86 -10.56
N ARG A 137 -10.92 -2.69 -10.13
CA ARG A 137 -10.86 -4.16 -10.25
C ARG A 137 -10.52 -4.65 -11.66
N ARG A 138 -11.05 -3.97 -12.68
CA ARG A 138 -10.75 -4.24 -14.10
C ARG A 138 -9.25 -4.13 -14.41
N VAL A 139 -8.57 -3.12 -13.86
CA VAL A 139 -7.12 -2.93 -14.05
C VAL A 139 -6.37 -4.07 -13.36
N LEU A 140 -6.72 -4.40 -12.11
CA LEU A 140 -6.10 -5.51 -11.38
C LEU A 140 -6.26 -6.87 -12.07
N ALA A 141 -7.40 -7.10 -12.75
CA ALA A 141 -7.64 -8.33 -13.49
C ALA A 141 -6.84 -8.45 -14.80
N THR A 142 -6.52 -7.31 -15.44
CA THR A 142 -5.90 -7.25 -16.77
C THR A 142 -4.39 -6.95 -16.74
N HIS A 143 -3.91 -6.38 -15.64
CA HIS A 143 -2.52 -5.98 -15.47
C HIS A 143 -1.76 -6.96 -14.53
N SER A 144 -0.45 -6.80 -14.49
CA SER A 144 0.46 -7.52 -13.60
C SER A 144 1.63 -6.63 -13.20
N LEU A 145 2.42 -7.06 -12.21
CA LEU A 145 3.59 -6.29 -11.77
C LEU A 145 4.65 -6.09 -12.85
N SER A 146 4.88 -7.09 -13.70
CA SER A 146 5.98 -7.05 -14.69
C SER A 146 5.49 -6.90 -16.13
N GLY A 147 4.22 -7.18 -16.43
CA GLY A 147 3.71 -7.26 -17.79
C GLY A 147 4.28 -8.41 -18.64
N LYS A 148 5.20 -9.22 -18.09
CA LYS A 148 5.81 -10.34 -18.79
C LYS A 148 4.81 -11.47 -18.99
N GLN A 149 4.93 -12.15 -20.13
CA GLN A 149 4.22 -13.38 -20.38
C GLN A 149 4.67 -14.46 -19.40
N SER A 150 3.73 -15.27 -18.93
CA SER A 150 4.06 -16.42 -18.09
C SER A 150 4.78 -17.46 -18.94
N PRO A 151 5.98 -17.93 -18.55
CA PRO A 151 6.67 -19.00 -19.27
C PRO A 151 5.83 -20.28 -19.42
N ALA A 152 4.95 -20.55 -18.45
CA ALA A 152 4.05 -21.70 -18.46
C ALA A 152 2.84 -21.57 -19.41
N PHE A 153 2.58 -20.38 -19.97
CA PHE A 153 1.41 -20.12 -20.83
C PHE A 153 1.84 -19.29 -22.05
N MET A 154 2.58 -19.93 -22.95
CA MET A 154 3.06 -19.29 -24.18
C MET A 154 1.92 -19.00 -25.18
N ASP A 155 0.78 -19.67 -25.03
CA ASP A 155 -0.44 -19.49 -25.82
C ASP A 155 -1.21 -18.21 -25.48
N ARG A 156 -0.96 -17.62 -24.30
CA ARG A 156 -1.75 -16.50 -23.79
C ARG A 156 -1.07 -15.16 -24.03
N PRO A 157 -1.81 -14.12 -24.43
CA PRO A 157 -1.24 -12.79 -24.59
C PRO A 157 -0.67 -12.27 -23.27
N ALA A 158 0.42 -11.51 -23.38
CA ALA A 158 1.05 -10.87 -22.23
C ALA A 158 0.07 -9.89 -21.54
N LYS A 159 0.11 -9.87 -20.20
CA LYS A 159 -0.67 -8.91 -19.41
C LYS A 159 -0.05 -7.52 -19.52
N LYS A 160 -0.85 -6.47 -19.32
CA LYS A 160 -0.32 -5.10 -19.21
C LYS A 160 0.46 -4.93 -17.89
N ILE A 161 1.31 -3.90 -17.81
CA ILE A 161 2.08 -3.58 -16.60
C ILE A 161 1.34 -2.56 -15.73
N LEU A 162 1.23 -2.80 -14.42
CA LEU A 162 0.73 -1.80 -13.48
C LEU A 162 1.63 -0.57 -13.47
N ASN A 163 1.07 0.61 -13.18
CA ASN A 163 1.87 1.82 -13.10
C ASN A 163 2.95 1.66 -11.99
N PRO A 164 4.25 1.64 -12.36
CA PRO A 164 5.31 1.32 -11.41
C PRO A 164 5.43 2.35 -10.29
N LYS A 165 5.10 3.63 -10.57
CA LYS A 165 5.14 4.70 -9.56
C LYS A 165 4.12 4.49 -8.45
N LEU A 166 2.89 4.12 -8.83
CA LEU A 166 1.82 3.81 -7.88
C LEU A 166 2.13 2.54 -7.08
N VAL A 167 2.66 1.52 -7.76
CA VAL A 167 3.08 0.28 -7.10
C VAL A 167 4.18 0.53 -6.08
N ASP A 168 5.19 1.35 -6.42
CA ASP A 168 6.28 1.67 -5.49
C ASP A 168 5.78 2.44 -4.26
N ASP A 169 4.82 3.36 -4.42
CA ASP A 169 4.22 4.06 -3.29
C ASP A 169 3.48 3.10 -2.34
N ILE A 170 2.71 2.15 -2.89
CA ILE A 170 2.05 1.07 -2.12
C ILE A 170 3.09 0.22 -1.39
N VAL A 171 4.11 -0.26 -2.12
CA VAL A 171 5.14 -1.14 -1.57
C VAL A 171 5.90 -0.46 -0.45
N ASN A 172 6.30 0.80 -0.61
CA ASN A 172 7.01 1.54 0.41
C ASN A 172 6.10 1.82 1.62
N THR A 173 4.86 2.26 1.39
CA THR A 173 3.92 2.56 2.48
C THR A 173 3.65 1.34 3.35
N VAL A 174 3.30 0.20 2.73
CA VAL A 174 3.01 -1.04 3.47
C VAL A 174 4.27 -1.59 4.13
N SER A 175 5.42 -1.54 3.45
CA SER A 175 6.70 -2.01 4.00
C SER A 175 7.08 -1.25 5.28
N THR A 176 6.91 0.08 5.27
CA THR A 176 7.20 0.92 6.44
C THR A 176 6.16 0.75 7.54
N LYS A 177 4.86 0.71 7.22
CA LYS A 177 3.78 0.63 8.22
C LYS A 177 3.66 -0.74 8.89
N CYS A 178 3.84 -1.82 8.12
CA CYS A 178 3.73 -3.18 8.62
C CYS A 178 5.09 -3.79 9.01
N VAL A 179 6.21 -3.07 8.79
CA VAL A 179 7.58 -3.53 9.04
C VAL A 179 7.86 -4.88 8.34
N VAL A 180 7.56 -4.93 7.05
CA VAL A 180 7.74 -6.14 6.21
C VAL A 180 8.66 -5.87 5.03
N SER A 181 9.26 -6.93 4.48
CA SER A 181 10.10 -6.80 3.29
C SER A 181 9.27 -6.41 2.05
N LYS A 182 9.82 -5.53 1.22
CA LYS A 182 9.20 -5.10 -0.05
C LYS A 182 8.88 -6.28 -0.98
N ASN A 183 9.69 -7.33 -0.94
CA ASN A 183 9.49 -8.54 -1.73
C ASN A 183 8.21 -9.28 -1.34
N LEU A 184 7.87 -9.31 -0.05
CA LEU A 184 6.66 -9.96 0.43
C LEU A 184 5.40 -9.19 0.00
N VAL A 185 5.46 -7.85 0.05
CA VAL A 185 4.39 -6.98 -0.47
C VAL A 185 4.21 -7.20 -1.96
N ARG A 186 5.29 -7.24 -2.75
CA ARG A 186 5.23 -7.53 -4.19
C ARG A 186 4.61 -8.90 -4.48
N LYS A 187 4.95 -9.94 -3.73
CA LYS A 187 4.29 -11.26 -3.85
C LYS A 187 2.78 -11.16 -3.61
N CYS A 188 2.36 -10.41 -2.59
CA CYS A 188 0.95 -10.18 -2.30
C CYS A 188 0.21 -9.48 -3.47
N ILE A 189 0.84 -8.48 -4.10
CA ILE A 189 0.28 -7.81 -5.28
C ILE A 189 0.09 -8.79 -6.44
N THR A 190 1.08 -9.64 -6.72
CA THR A 190 0.97 -10.67 -7.77
C THR A 190 -0.21 -11.61 -7.53
N VAL A 191 -0.37 -12.09 -6.30
CA VAL A 191 -1.48 -12.98 -5.92
C VAL A 191 -2.81 -12.26 -6.11
N LYS A 192 -2.95 -11.01 -5.63
CA LYS A 192 -4.18 -10.24 -5.81
C LYS A 192 -4.55 -10.04 -7.29
N CYS A 193 -3.59 -9.72 -8.16
CA CYS A 193 -3.85 -9.59 -9.60
C CYS A 193 -4.26 -10.94 -10.24
N ALA A 194 -3.74 -12.06 -9.72
CA ALA A 194 -4.16 -13.39 -10.16
C ALA A 194 -5.60 -13.71 -9.73
N ASP A 195 -5.97 -13.36 -8.50
CA ASP A 195 -7.32 -13.54 -7.96
C ASP A 195 -8.34 -12.74 -8.77
N GLU A 196 -8.08 -11.46 -9.02
CA GLU A 196 -8.97 -10.61 -9.82
C GLU A 196 -9.13 -11.12 -11.24
N ALA A 197 -8.04 -11.63 -11.85
CA ALA A 197 -8.11 -12.24 -13.17
C ALA A 197 -8.98 -13.52 -13.18
N LYS A 198 -8.93 -14.32 -12.11
CA LYS A 198 -9.77 -15.52 -11.95
C LYS A 198 -11.24 -15.13 -11.79
N THR A 199 -11.55 -14.20 -10.90
CA THR A 199 -12.91 -13.71 -10.65
C THR A 199 -13.51 -13.07 -11.90
N CYS A 200 -12.74 -12.23 -12.61
CA CYS A 200 -13.19 -11.60 -13.85
C CYS A 200 -13.54 -12.64 -14.95
N ARG A 201 -12.77 -13.73 -15.05
CA ARG A 201 -13.08 -14.83 -15.99
C ARG A 201 -14.36 -15.57 -15.61
N GLN A 202 -14.60 -15.80 -14.32
CA GLN A 202 -15.81 -16.44 -13.82
C GLN A 202 -17.06 -15.58 -14.08
N GLN A 203 -16.97 -14.28 -13.77
CA GLN A 203 -18.06 -13.33 -14.02
C GLN A 203 -18.42 -13.25 -15.51
N LYS A 204 -17.43 -13.21 -16.42
CA LYS A 204 -17.70 -13.20 -17.86
C LYS A 204 -18.42 -14.44 -18.35
N ARG A 205 -18.09 -15.62 -17.81
CA ARG A 205 -18.79 -16.87 -18.14
C ARG A 205 -20.23 -16.82 -17.66
N ALA A 206 -20.43 -16.45 -16.40
CA ALA A 206 -21.78 -16.33 -15.82
C ALA A 206 -22.67 -15.29 -16.54
N LEU A 207 -22.09 -14.23 -17.11
CA LEU A 207 -22.83 -13.28 -17.94
C LEU A 207 -23.19 -13.86 -19.32
N ASN A 208 -22.29 -14.62 -19.93
CA ASN A 208 -22.52 -15.23 -21.24
C ASN A 208 -23.57 -16.34 -21.19
N ASP A 209 -23.73 -17.00 -20.03
CA ASP A 209 -24.76 -18.03 -19.81
C ASP A 209 -26.16 -17.42 -19.58
N LYS A 210 -26.26 -16.12 -19.27
CA LYS A 210 -27.52 -15.42 -18.94
C LYS A 210 -28.14 -14.64 -20.11
N ILE A 211 -27.43 -14.53 -21.23
CA ILE A 211 -27.95 -13.92 -22.46
C ILE A 211 -28.15 -15.05 -23.47
N PRO A 212 -29.35 -15.66 -23.55
CA PRO A 212 -29.66 -16.52 -24.67
C PRO A 212 -29.69 -15.66 -25.93
N LEU A 213 -28.93 -16.08 -26.95
CA LEU A 213 -28.99 -15.54 -28.31
C LEU A 213 -30.39 -15.77 -28.92
#